data_AF-A0A645I4M1-F1
#
_entry.id   AF-A0A645I4M1-F1
#
_cell.length_a   1.000
_cell.length_b   1.000
_cell.length_c   1.000
_cell.angle_alpha   90.00
_cell.angle_beta   90.00
_cell.angle_gamma   90.00
#
_symmetry.space_group_name_H-M   'P 1'
#
loop_
_entity.id
_entity.type
_entity.pdbx_description
1 polymer ?
#
loop_
_entity_poly.entity_id
_entity_poly.type
_entity_poly.pdbx_seq_one_letter_code
_entity_poly.pdbx_strand_id
1 'polypeptide(L)'
;MQFYGDNRDFGPSGQILSQRHSWDSQAHLRYHLSAATAFSVSISQLNGGETELDGVRQNDRQRRSRVSVGASHFLTSGWQILGTLGKDLSVENGVREDVRMNLRLLYVF
;
A
#
# COMPACT_ATOMS: atom_id res chain seq x y z
N MET A 1 5.44 2.71 10.50
CA MET A 1 6.86 2.35 10.33
C MET A 1 6.95 0.86 10.14
N GLN A 2 7.85 0.38 9.31
CA GLN A 2 8.11 -1.05 9.09
C GLN A 2 9.60 -1.32 9.30
N PHE A 3 9.89 -2.42 9.97
CA PHE A 3 11.23 -2.95 10.16
C PHE A 3 11.32 -4.28 9.43
N TYR A 4 12.49 -4.57 8.88
CA TYR A 4 12.75 -5.76 8.08
C TYR A 4 13.85 -6.57 8.77
N GLY A 5 13.67 -7.88 8.84
CA GLY A 5 14.76 -8.80 9.16
C GLY A 5 15.58 -9.09 7.90
N ASP A 6 16.82 -9.50 8.08
CA ASP A 6 17.68 -9.89 6.95
C ASP A 6 17.19 -11.19 6.32
N ASN A 7 17.21 -11.25 4.99
CA ASN A 7 17.14 -12.50 4.25
C ASN A 7 18.57 -12.96 3.93
N ARG A 8 18.99 -14.10 4.47
CA ARG A 8 20.36 -14.65 4.31
C ARG A 8 20.53 -15.63 3.15
N ASP A 9 19.49 -15.79 2.33
CA ASP A 9 19.51 -16.66 1.15
C ASP A 9 18.79 -15.97 -0.01
N PHE A 10 19.25 -14.77 -0.34
CA PHE A 10 18.68 -13.94 -1.40
C PHE A 10 19.36 -14.19 -2.75
N GLY A 11 18.55 -14.52 -3.75
CA GLY A 11 19.01 -14.71 -5.13
C GLY A 11 19.81 -16.00 -5.36
N PRO A 12 20.25 -16.26 -6.60
CA PRO A 12 20.94 -17.51 -6.97
C PRO A 12 22.28 -17.74 -6.26
N SER A 13 22.89 -16.68 -5.73
CA SER A 13 24.18 -16.68 -5.04
C SER A 13 24.06 -16.76 -3.51
N GLY A 14 22.84 -16.79 -2.95
CA GLY A 14 22.62 -16.89 -1.49
C GLY A 14 23.13 -15.67 -0.71
N GLN A 15 22.97 -14.47 -1.26
CA GLN A 15 23.46 -13.23 -0.65
C GLN A 15 22.61 -12.82 0.56
N ILE A 16 23.17 -11.96 1.41
CA ILE A 16 22.42 -11.33 2.50
C ILE A 16 21.74 -10.08 1.95
N LEU A 17 20.41 -10.10 1.89
CA LEU A 17 19.58 -8.93 1.64
C LEU A 17 19.14 -8.32 2.98
N SER A 18 19.59 -7.11 3.23
CA SER A 18 19.10 -6.25 4.31
C SER A 18 18.25 -5.12 3.74
N GLN A 19 17.26 -4.65 4.50
CA GLN A 19 16.41 -3.54 4.08
C GLN A 19 16.27 -2.52 5.21
N ARG A 20 16.59 -1.26 4.92
CA ARG A 20 16.37 -0.17 5.86
C ARG A 20 14.87 -0.06 6.17
N HIS A 21 14.57 0.39 7.38
CA HIS A 21 13.20 0.65 7.78
C HIS A 21 12.47 1.61 6.81
N SER A 22 11.15 1.48 6.73
CA SER A 22 10.31 2.31 5.88
C SER A 22 9.16 2.96 6.67
N TRP A 23 8.58 4.00 6.09
CA TRP A 23 7.49 4.76 6.67
C TRP A 23 6.40 4.93 5.61
N ASP A 24 5.16 4.58 5.96
CA ASP A 24 3.98 4.88 5.15
C ASP A 24 3.05 5.74 5.99
N SER A 25 2.71 6.91 5.47
CA SER A 25 1.79 7.86 6.08
C SER A 25 0.57 8.01 5.20
N GLN A 26 -0.62 7.91 5.78
CA GLN A 26 -1.87 7.95 5.02
C GLN A 26 -2.88 8.91 5.64
N ALA A 27 -3.63 9.60 4.78
CA ALA A 27 -4.82 10.35 5.15
C ALA A 27 -6.02 9.75 4.40
N HIS A 28 -7.13 9.56 5.11
CA HIS A 28 -8.34 8.95 4.57
C HIS A 28 -9.55 9.78 4.98
N LEU A 29 -10.28 10.29 4.00
CA LEU A 29 -11.54 10.97 4.20
C LEU A 29 -12.67 10.05 3.76
N ARG A 30 -13.70 9.93 4.59
CA ARG A 30 -14.91 9.16 4.30
C ARG A 30 -16.14 10.02 4.51
N TYR A 31 -17.06 9.93 3.55
CA TYR A 31 -18.36 10.59 3.60
C TYR A 31 -19.48 9.57 3.54
N HIS A 32 -20.38 9.59 4.51
CA HIS A 32 -21.54 8.71 4.57
C HIS A 32 -22.71 9.36 3.81
N LEU A 33 -23.11 8.74 2.70
CA LEU A 33 -24.31 9.17 1.97
C LEU A 33 -25.59 8.68 2.64
N SER A 34 -25.53 7.53 3.29
CA SER A 34 -26.61 6.93 4.05
C SER A 34 -26.03 6.03 5.13
N ALA A 35 -26.90 5.39 5.92
CA ALA A 35 -26.46 4.36 6.87
C ALA A 35 -25.76 3.17 6.18
N ALA A 36 -26.10 2.87 4.91
CA ALA A 36 -25.56 1.73 4.18
C ALA A 36 -24.41 2.08 3.22
N THR A 37 -24.34 3.33 2.74
CA THR A 37 -23.42 3.75 1.67
C THR A 37 -22.43 4.81 2.13
N ALA A 38 -21.16 4.62 1.80
CA ALA A 38 -20.13 5.63 2.01
C ALA A 38 -19.16 5.72 0.83
N PHE A 39 -18.68 6.93 0.57
CA PHE A 39 -17.58 7.22 -0.35
C PHE A 39 -16.32 7.58 0.42
N SER A 40 -15.16 7.33 -0.19
CA SER A 40 -13.88 7.67 0.42
C SER A 40 -12.86 8.15 -0.58
N VAL A 41 -11.95 9.00 -0.11
CA VAL A 41 -10.73 9.43 -0.80
C VAL A 41 -9.56 9.16 0.14
N SER A 42 -8.48 8.60 -0.38
CA SER A 42 -7.26 8.34 0.38
C SER A 42 -6.05 8.88 -0.36
N ILE A 43 -5.09 9.40 0.39
CA ILE A 43 -3.74 9.67 -0.08
C ILE A 43 -2.75 8.96 0.83
N SER A 44 -1.64 8.50 0.28
CA SER A 44 -0.57 7.91 1.09
C SER A 44 0.81 8.23 0.52
N GLN A 45 1.79 8.26 1.41
CA GLN A 45 3.17 8.56 1.12
C GLN A 45 4.07 7.50 1.75
N LEU A 46 4.75 6.72 0.91
CA LEU A 46 5.76 5.75 1.30
C LEU A 46 7.16 6.35 1.14
N ASN A 47 8.03 6.15 2.13
CA ASN A 47 9.41 6.61 2.14
C ASN A 47 10.35 5.58 2.83
N GLY A 48 11.60 5.46 2.37
CA GLY A 48 12.61 4.61 3.02
C GLY A 48 12.77 3.26 2.32
N GLY A 49 13.02 2.18 3.06
CA GLY A 49 13.01 0.83 2.45
C GLY A 49 14.13 0.54 1.45
N GLU A 50 15.23 1.29 1.48
CA GLU A 50 16.40 1.03 0.64
C GLU A 50 17.01 -0.33 0.98
N THR A 51 17.42 -1.09 -0.04
CA THR A 51 18.00 -2.41 0.09
C THR A 51 19.52 -2.39 0.02
N GLU A 52 20.12 -3.36 0.70
CA GLU A 52 21.56 -3.63 0.68
C GLU A 52 21.80 -5.12 0.40
N LEU A 53 22.68 -5.43 -0.54
CA LEU A 53 23.14 -6.79 -0.85
C LEU A 53 24.56 -6.95 -0.35
N ASP A 54 24.77 -7.84 0.62
CA ASP A 54 26.06 -8.04 1.30
C ASP A 54 26.67 -6.71 1.80
N GLY A 55 25.81 -5.79 2.25
CA GLY A 55 26.18 -4.44 2.71
C GLY A 55 26.37 -3.39 1.61
N VAL A 56 26.23 -3.76 0.33
CA VAL A 56 26.29 -2.83 -0.81
C VAL A 56 24.93 -2.21 -1.06
N ARG A 57 24.84 -0.88 -1.00
CA ARG A 57 23.61 -0.13 -1.26
C ARG A 57 23.16 -0.25 -2.72
N GLN A 58 21.89 -0.60 -2.90
CA GLN A 58 21.28 -0.72 -4.22
C GLN A 58 20.78 0.62 -4.78
N ASN A 59 20.83 1.70 -3.98
CA ASN A 59 20.36 3.04 -4.35
C ASN A 59 18.89 3.05 -4.81
N ASP A 60 18.08 2.18 -4.24
CA ASP A 60 16.69 1.90 -4.61
C ASP A 60 15.69 2.38 -3.55
N ARG A 61 16.10 3.39 -2.76
CA ARG A 61 15.27 3.98 -1.71
C ARG A 61 13.89 4.32 -2.28
N GLN A 62 12.86 3.83 -1.60
CA GLN A 62 11.49 4.06 -2.00
C GLN A 62 11.05 5.47 -1.61
N ARG A 63 10.41 6.14 -2.56
CA ARG A 63 9.54 7.29 -2.32
C ARG A 63 8.37 7.23 -3.29
N ARG A 64 7.16 7.13 -2.77
CA ARG A 64 5.95 6.93 -3.58
C ARG A 64 4.75 7.65 -2.98
N SER A 65 4.08 8.44 -3.80
CA SER A 65 2.82 9.10 -3.48
C SER A 65 1.67 8.41 -4.20
N ARG A 66 0.63 8.04 -3.48
CA ARG A 66 -0.55 7.32 -3.99
C ARG A 66 -1.82 8.09 -3.69
N VAL A 67 -2.81 7.94 -4.58
CA VAL A 67 -4.18 8.40 -4.35
C VAL A 67 -5.14 7.27 -4.69
N SER A 68 -6.24 7.18 -3.95
CA SER A 68 -7.35 6.30 -4.28
C SER A 68 -8.70 6.92 -3.93
N VAL A 69 -9.72 6.51 -4.66
CA VAL A 69 -11.12 6.71 -4.34
C VAL A 69 -11.77 5.37 -4.05
N GLY A 70 -12.83 5.34 -3.27
CA GLY A 70 -13.54 4.12 -2.96
C GLY A 70 -14.99 4.33 -2.59
N ALA A 71 -15.76 3.26 -2.68
CA ALA A 71 -17.17 3.22 -2.34
C ALA A 71 -17.48 1.92 -1.60
N SER A 72 -18.15 2.01 -0.46
CA SER A 72 -18.67 0.86 0.27
C SER A 72 -20.18 0.89 0.34
N HIS A 73 -20.80 -0.30 0.28
CA HIS A 73 -22.23 -0.46 0.43
C HIS A 73 -22.57 -1.74 1.22
N PHE A 74 -23.46 -1.62 2.21
CA PHE A 74 -24.08 -2.77 2.86
C PHE A 74 -25.20 -3.32 1.97
N LEU A 75 -25.01 -4.53 1.44
CA LEU A 75 -26.04 -5.25 0.66
C LEU A 75 -27.19 -5.73 1.56
N THR A 76 -26.86 -6.09 2.79
CA THR A 76 -27.77 -6.44 3.89
C THR A 76 -27.16 -5.93 5.19
N SER A 77 -27.80 -6.12 6.34
CA SER A 77 -27.19 -5.78 7.65
C SER A 77 -25.89 -6.55 7.94
N GLY A 78 -25.72 -7.75 7.37
CA GLY A 78 -24.53 -8.58 7.59
C GLY A 78 -23.47 -8.47 6.51
N TRP A 79 -23.81 -8.11 5.28
CA TRP A 79 -22.90 -8.13 4.13
C TRP A 79 -22.55 -6.73 3.64
N GLN A 80 -21.26 -6.43 3.51
CA GLN A 80 -20.74 -5.19 2.92
C GLN A 80 -19.77 -5.48 1.79
N ILE A 81 -19.91 -4.73 0.70
CA ILE A 81 -18.91 -4.64 -0.38
C ILE A 81 -18.16 -3.31 -0.30
N LEU A 82 -16.88 -3.30 -0.66
CA LEU A 82 -16.06 -2.11 -0.82
C LEU A 82 -15.22 -2.25 -2.10
N GLY A 83 -15.35 -1.29 -3.01
CA GLY A 83 -14.47 -1.14 -4.16
C GLY A 83 -13.56 0.06 -3.98
N THR A 84 -12.29 -0.05 -4.39
CA THR A 84 -11.35 1.08 -4.47
C THR A 84 -10.64 1.11 -5.81
N LEU A 85 -10.47 2.31 -6.36
CA LEU A 85 -9.69 2.59 -7.56
C LEU A 85 -8.63 3.63 -7.22
N GLY A 86 -7.37 3.39 -7.58
CA GLY A 86 -6.27 4.31 -7.29
C GLY A 86 -5.14 4.23 -8.29
N LYS A 87 -4.13 5.07 -8.08
CA LYS A 87 -2.90 5.13 -8.88
C LYS A 87 -1.75 5.77 -8.10
N ASP A 88 -0.54 5.60 -8.63
CA ASP A 88 0.64 6.34 -8.21
C ASP A 88 0.66 7.73 -8.85
N LEU A 89 0.77 8.75 -8.00
CA LEU A 89 1.00 10.13 -8.40
C LEU A 89 2.49 10.36 -8.74
N SER A 90 3.38 9.78 -7.94
CA SER A 90 4.84 9.88 -8.10
C SER A 90 5.53 8.64 -7.54
N VAL A 91 6.61 8.22 -8.19
CA VAL A 91 7.49 7.10 -7.80
C VAL A 91 8.92 7.49 -8.14
N GLU A 92 9.82 7.51 -7.16
CA GLU A 92 11.26 7.74 -7.40
C GLU A 92 11.98 6.47 -7.85
N ASN A 93 11.66 5.32 -7.26
CA ASN A 93 12.28 4.03 -7.57
C ASN A 93 11.24 2.91 -7.67
N GLY A 94 11.45 1.98 -8.61
CA GLY A 94 10.62 0.81 -8.82
C GLY A 94 9.45 1.03 -9.79
N VAL A 95 8.53 0.06 -9.83
CA VAL A 95 7.40 0.05 -10.77
C VAL A 95 6.32 1.05 -10.36
N ARG A 96 5.90 1.89 -11.30
CA ARG A 96 4.77 2.79 -11.14
C ARG A 96 3.46 2.10 -11.50
N GLU A 97 2.47 2.21 -10.62
CA GLU A 97 1.12 1.72 -10.84
C GLU A 97 0.24 2.82 -11.43
N ASP A 98 -0.14 2.69 -12.69
CA ASP A 98 -1.06 3.64 -13.33
C ASP A 98 -2.51 3.40 -12.92
N VAL A 99 -2.85 2.16 -12.54
CA VAL A 99 -4.17 1.76 -12.07
C VAL A 99 -4.03 0.64 -11.02
N ARG A 100 -4.74 0.80 -9.90
CA ARG A 100 -4.91 -0.22 -8.86
C ARG A 100 -6.40 -0.36 -8.55
N MET A 101 -6.91 -1.57 -8.67
CA MET A 101 -8.30 -1.92 -8.33
C MET A 101 -8.31 -2.92 -7.18
N ASN A 102 -9.10 -2.66 -6.14
CA ASN A 102 -9.33 -3.64 -5.07
C ASN A 102 -10.83 -3.81 -4.85
N LEU A 103 -11.23 -5.05 -4.57
CA LEU A 103 -12.57 -5.42 -4.14
C LEU A 103 -12.47 -6.15 -2.80
N ARG A 104 -13.29 -5.75 -1.84
CA ARG A 104 -13.36 -6.38 -0.51
C ARG A 104 -14.81 -6.73 -0.17
N LEU A 105 -15.02 -7.97 0.26
CA LEU A 105 -16.26 -8.44 0.85
C LEU A 105 -16.06 -8.59 2.37
N LEU A 106 -17.00 -8.07 3.14
CA LEU A 106 -17.02 -8.13 4.59
C LEU A 106 -18.34 -8.75 5.05
N TYR A 107 -18.28 -9.67 6.02
CA TYR A 107 -19.43 -10.22 6.71
C TYR A 107 -19.34 -9.93 8.21
N VAL A 108 -20.47 -9.54 8.82
CA VAL A 108 -20.64 -9.32 10.26
C VAL A 108 -21.47 -10.46 10.83
N PHE A 109 -20.90 -11.20 11.80
CA PHE A 109 -21.51 -12.37 12.46
C PHE A 109 -22.45 -11.96 13.60
#